data_AF-A0A9K3NRT1-F1
#
_entry.id   AF-A0A9K3NRT1-F1
#
_cell.length_a   1.000
_cell.length_b   1.000
_cell.length_c   1.000
_cell.angle_alpha   90.00
_cell.angle_beta   90.00
_cell.angle_gamma   90.00
#
_symmetry.space_group_name_H-M   'P 1'
#
loop_
_entity.id
_entity.type
_entity.pdbx_description
1 polymer ?
#
loop_
_entity_poly.entity_id
_entity_poly.type
_entity_poly.pdbx_seq_one_letter_code
_entity_poly.pdbx_strand_id
1 'polypeptide(L)'
;MEHVGPKCVDTLLKIINASDNTEEGVAAMEIISNLPRNPKMTQWILEAGALGVIISILSDHFHKPGIIIESASGALCRFTISSDQELQKKVAETGIITVLVNMLDSGTASTKKYIAVSLRQFSESSNGLSRPVERKLNLFACCIGSPDTGCAVHTGICTTESSFCLLEANAIKPLVKVLDEPDFGACEASLDALLTLVNGEQLLKGSKVLEGGGAIAKMVKLLSSPSVRLQEKTLVALERIFRSPEYKQKYKASAQMPLVEITQRGSSGMKSVAAKILAHLNVLHEQSSFF
;
A
#
# COMPACT_ATOMS: atom_id res chain seq x y z
N MET A 1 21.39 22.15 -7.70
CA MET A 1 19.90 22.14 -7.49
C MET A 1 19.37 23.48 -6.95
N GLU A 2 20.15 24.57 -6.96
CA GLU A 2 19.76 25.88 -6.37
C GLU A 2 18.83 26.76 -7.23
N HIS A 3 18.27 26.26 -8.34
CA HIS A 3 17.51 27.09 -9.29
C HIS A 3 16.06 26.68 -9.53
N VAL A 4 15.54 25.64 -8.86
CA VAL A 4 14.12 25.28 -9.00
C VAL A 4 13.30 26.15 -8.04
N GLY A 5 12.59 27.13 -8.59
CA GLY A 5 11.64 27.99 -7.86
C GLY A 5 10.21 27.89 -8.42
N PRO A 6 9.24 28.64 -7.86
CA PRO A 6 7.83 28.61 -8.28
C PRO A 6 7.64 28.80 -9.78
N LYS A 7 8.34 29.77 -10.38
CA LYS A 7 8.29 30.05 -11.82
C LYS A 7 8.72 28.85 -12.69
N CYS A 8 9.66 28.04 -12.20
CA CYS A 8 10.09 26.83 -12.90
C CYS A 8 8.95 25.82 -12.92
N VAL A 9 8.29 25.59 -11.78
CA VAL A 9 7.12 24.72 -11.67
C VAL A 9 5.98 25.21 -12.57
N ASP A 10 5.67 26.50 -12.56
CA ASP A 10 4.64 27.09 -13.44
C ASP A 10 4.93 26.84 -14.92
N THR A 11 6.21 26.96 -15.30
CA THR A 11 6.65 26.72 -16.68
C THR A 11 6.48 25.25 -17.06
N LEU A 12 6.85 24.32 -16.18
CA LEU A 12 6.66 22.89 -16.39
C LEU A 12 5.18 22.53 -16.56
N LEU A 13 4.28 23.10 -15.74
CA LEU A 13 2.84 22.86 -15.88
C LEU A 13 2.25 23.44 -17.16
N LYS A 14 2.75 24.60 -17.61
CA LYS A 14 2.36 25.14 -18.92
C LYS A 14 2.76 24.20 -20.05
N ILE A 15 3.96 23.63 -20.00
CA ILE A 15 4.42 22.64 -20.99
C ILE A 15 3.49 21.41 -21.00
N ILE A 16 3.15 20.88 -19.81
CA ILE A 16 2.25 19.72 -19.70
C ILE A 16 0.87 19.99 -20.30
N ASN A 17 0.33 21.19 -20.12
CA ASN A 17 -1.04 21.53 -20.56
C ASN A 17 -1.12 22.02 -22.01
N ALA A 18 -0.05 22.64 -22.53
CA ALA A 18 -0.08 23.31 -23.84
C ALA A 18 0.60 22.52 -24.95
N SER A 19 1.44 21.52 -24.62
CA SER A 19 2.19 20.80 -25.64
C SER A 19 1.31 19.77 -26.35
N ASP A 20 1.20 19.89 -27.67
CA ASP A 20 0.71 18.83 -28.55
C ASP A 20 1.73 17.67 -28.64
N ASN A 21 2.97 17.90 -28.19
CA ASN A 21 4.03 16.89 -28.10
C ASN A 21 3.96 16.15 -26.76
N THR A 22 3.54 14.89 -26.82
CA THR A 22 3.47 14.00 -25.64
C THR A 22 4.81 13.87 -24.92
N GLU A 23 5.94 13.88 -25.64
CA GLU A 23 7.27 13.70 -25.04
C GLU A 23 7.66 14.87 -24.13
N GLU A 24 7.34 16.11 -24.54
CA GLU A 24 7.62 17.31 -23.73
C GLU A 24 6.78 17.32 -22.45
N GLY A 25 5.50 16.97 -22.57
CA GLY A 25 4.59 16.85 -21.42
C GLY A 25 5.04 15.77 -20.44
N VAL A 26 5.51 14.62 -20.96
CA VAL A 26 6.07 13.54 -20.15
C VAL A 26 7.34 13.99 -19.43
N ALA A 27 8.30 14.58 -20.14
CA ALA A 27 9.55 15.06 -19.55
C ALA A 27 9.30 16.12 -18.46
N ALA A 28 8.35 17.03 -18.70
CA ALA A 28 7.97 18.03 -17.69
C ALA A 28 7.32 17.39 -16.45
N MET A 29 6.45 16.39 -16.62
CA MET A 29 5.85 15.65 -15.50
C MET A 29 6.89 14.81 -14.73
N GLU A 30 7.84 14.20 -15.42
CA GLU A 30 8.95 13.46 -14.82
C GLU A 30 9.84 14.38 -13.97
N ILE A 31 10.11 15.60 -14.44
CA ILE A 31 10.84 16.58 -13.65
C ILE A 31 10.06 16.87 -12.35
N ILE A 32 8.76 17.19 -12.42
CA ILE A 32 7.92 17.45 -11.25
C ILE A 32 7.93 16.26 -10.27
N SER A 33 7.81 15.04 -10.79
CA SER A 33 7.83 13.79 -10.00
C SER A 33 9.13 13.61 -9.22
N ASN A 34 10.26 13.99 -9.83
CA ASN A 34 11.61 13.84 -9.27
C ASN A 34 12.12 15.04 -8.45
N LEU A 35 11.37 16.14 -8.37
CA LEU A 35 11.75 17.28 -7.53
C LEU A 35 11.92 16.85 -6.05
N PRO A 36 12.74 17.55 -5.25
CA PRO A 36 12.93 17.21 -3.84
C PRO A 36 11.60 17.13 -3.06
N ARG A 37 11.43 16.08 -2.26
CA ARG A 37 10.25 15.88 -1.40
C ARG A 37 10.41 16.62 -0.07
N ASN A 38 10.28 17.94 -0.12
CA ASN A 38 10.22 18.81 1.07
C ASN A 38 8.95 19.68 1.04
N PRO A 39 8.47 20.17 2.21
CA PRO A 39 7.21 20.90 2.29
C PRO A 39 7.14 22.13 1.37
N LYS A 40 8.23 22.91 1.30
CA LYS A 40 8.30 24.12 0.47
C LYS A 40 8.16 23.81 -1.02
N MET A 41 8.85 22.79 -1.52
CA MET A 41 8.74 22.35 -2.91
C MET A 41 7.35 21.79 -3.21
N THR A 42 6.79 20.98 -2.29
CA THR A 42 5.42 20.45 -2.44
C THR A 42 4.38 21.56 -2.47
N GLN A 43 4.54 22.59 -1.63
CA GLN A 43 3.66 23.75 -1.64
C GLN A 43 3.72 24.50 -2.97
N TRP A 44 4.91 24.76 -3.52
CA TRP A 44 5.04 25.40 -4.84
C TRP A 44 4.39 24.59 -5.96
N ILE A 45 4.56 23.27 -5.95
CA ILE A 45 3.92 22.38 -6.92
C ILE A 45 2.40 22.40 -6.77
N LEU A 46 1.89 22.45 -5.53
CA LEU A 46 0.46 22.52 -5.24
C LEU A 46 -0.14 23.86 -5.69
N GLU A 47 0.51 24.98 -5.36
CA GLU A 47 0.07 26.35 -5.69
C GLU A 47 0.05 26.61 -7.19
N ALA A 48 1.00 26.01 -7.93
CA ALA A 48 1.04 26.07 -9.39
C ALA A 48 -0.13 25.28 -10.06
N GLY A 49 -0.89 24.50 -9.29
CA GLY A 49 -2.05 23.74 -9.79
C GLY A 49 -1.72 22.34 -10.28
N ALA A 50 -0.53 21.80 -9.99
CA ALA A 50 -0.09 20.50 -10.49
C ALA A 50 -1.02 19.36 -10.06
N LEU A 51 -1.58 19.43 -8.85
CA LEU A 51 -2.48 18.39 -8.35
C LEU A 51 -3.69 18.22 -9.30
N GLY A 52 -4.31 19.31 -9.76
CA GLY A 52 -5.43 19.24 -10.69
C GLY A 52 -5.06 18.58 -12.02
N VAL A 53 -3.88 18.92 -12.55
CA VAL A 53 -3.34 18.32 -13.79
C VAL A 53 -3.09 16.82 -13.62
N ILE A 54 -2.47 16.42 -12.52
CA ILE A 54 -2.19 15.01 -12.19
C ILE A 54 -3.50 14.22 -12.07
N ILE A 55 -4.47 14.73 -11.31
CA ILE A 55 -5.77 14.07 -11.15
C ILE A 55 -6.51 13.95 -12.49
N SER A 56 -6.45 14.97 -13.34
CA SER A 56 -7.04 14.94 -14.69
C SER A 56 -6.43 13.84 -15.56
N ILE A 57 -5.09 13.76 -15.61
CA ILE A 57 -4.37 12.74 -16.39
C ILE A 57 -4.73 11.33 -15.92
N LEU A 58 -4.76 11.09 -14.61
CA LEU A 58 -5.05 9.77 -14.04
C LEU A 58 -6.52 9.39 -14.18
N SER A 59 -7.43 10.35 -14.06
CA SER A 59 -8.87 10.10 -14.24
C SER A 59 -9.20 9.76 -15.70
N ASP A 60 -8.46 10.33 -16.66
CA ASP A 60 -8.58 10.07 -18.10
C ASP A 60 -7.58 9.01 -18.62
N HIS A 61 -7.11 8.10 -17.75
CA HIS A 61 -6.05 7.13 -18.08
C HIS A 61 -6.36 6.20 -19.28
N PHE A 62 -7.62 6.06 -19.69
CA PHE A 62 -7.96 5.28 -20.89
C PHE A 62 -7.57 5.98 -22.20
N HIS A 63 -7.46 7.32 -22.20
CA HIS A 63 -7.14 8.11 -23.39
C HIS A 63 -5.76 8.77 -23.31
N LYS A 64 -5.01 8.52 -22.23
CA LYS A 64 -3.66 9.04 -22.04
C LYS A 64 -2.60 7.98 -22.35
N PRO A 65 -1.45 8.36 -22.92
CA PRO A 65 -0.32 7.45 -23.11
C PRO A 65 0.15 6.84 -21.77
N GLY A 66 0.52 5.56 -21.77
CA GLY A 66 0.96 4.85 -20.55
C GLY A 66 2.11 5.55 -19.80
N ILE A 67 3.04 6.16 -20.54
CA ILE A 67 4.21 6.83 -19.96
C ILE A 67 3.84 8.11 -19.20
N ILE A 68 2.86 8.91 -19.66
CA ILE A 68 2.42 10.09 -18.91
C ILE A 68 1.63 9.69 -17.66
N ILE A 69 0.90 8.58 -17.73
CA ILE A 69 0.18 7.99 -16.59
C ILE A 69 1.18 7.53 -15.51
N GLU A 70 2.26 6.87 -15.91
CA GLU A 70 3.34 6.46 -15.02
C GLU A 70 3.96 7.67 -14.30
N SER A 71 4.34 8.70 -15.06
CA SER A 71 4.93 9.93 -14.50
C SER A 71 3.97 10.68 -13.58
N ALA A 72 2.69 10.77 -13.95
CA ALA A 72 1.64 11.36 -13.11
C ALA A 72 1.41 10.56 -11.82
N SER A 73 1.44 9.22 -11.90
CA SER A 73 1.32 8.33 -10.74
C SER A 73 2.50 8.51 -9.77
N GLY A 74 3.71 8.65 -10.30
CA GLY A 74 4.90 8.96 -9.51
C GLY A 74 4.83 10.33 -8.83
N ALA A 75 4.34 11.35 -9.54
CA ALA A 75 4.14 12.68 -9.00
C ALA A 75 3.06 12.71 -7.90
N LEU A 76 1.99 11.92 -8.06
CA LEU A 76 0.90 11.82 -7.06
C LEU A 76 1.41 11.38 -5.68
N CYS A 77 2.41 10.49 -5.63
CA CYS A 77 3.00 9.98 -4.39
C CYS A 77 3.54 11.07 -3.44
N ARG A 78 3.74 12.30 -3.92
CA ARG A 78 4.12 13.47 -3.11
C ARG A 78 2.95 13.97 -2.25
N PHE A 79 1.75 13.92 -2.78
CA PHE A 79 0.55 14.49 -2.15
C PHE A 79 -0.19 13.49 -1.26
N THR A 80 0.27 12.25 -1.23
CA THR A 80 -0.35 11.16 -0.47
C THR A 80 0.43 10.77 0.78
N ILE A 81 1.51 11.48 1.13
CA ILE A 81 2.36 11.17 2.29
C ILE A 81 1.56 11.22 3.62
N SER A 82 1.78 10.23 4.49
CA SER A 82 1.03 10.08 5.75
C SER A 82 1.30 11.17 6.80
N SER A 83 2.38 11.94 6.65
CA SER A 83 2.69 13.08 7.51
C SER A 83 1.84 14.32 7.24
N ASP A 84 1.08 14.37 6.13
CA ASP A 84 0.25 15.52 5.74
C ASP A 84 -1.20 15.05 5.44
N GLN A 85 -1.96 14.84 6.51
CA GLN A 85 -3.32 14.29 6.43
C GLN A 85 -4.33 15.25 5.78
N GLU A 86 -4.13 16.56 5.91
CA GLU A 86 -4.97 17.56 5.25
C GLU A 86 -4.80 17.49 3.73
N LEU A 87 -3.55 17.37 3.26
CA LEU A 87 -3.29 17.16 1.84
C LEU A 87 -3.81 15.80 1.35
N GLN A 88 -3.61 14.72 2.12
CA GLN A 88 -4.21 13.41 1.80
C GLN A 88 -5.72 13.52 1.62
N LYS A 89 -6.42 14.21 2.54
CA LYS A 89 -7.87 14.40 2.47
C LYS A 89 -8.27 15.18 1.22
N LYS A 90 -7.57 16.27 0.91
CA LYS A 90 -7.80 17.04 -0.33
C LYS A 90 -7.64 16.18 -1.59
N VAL A 91 -6.65 15.27 -1.61
CA VAL A 91 -6.44 14.34 -2.73
C VAL A 91 -7.56 13.30 -2.76
N ALA A 92 -7.92 12.69 -1.64
CA ALA A 92 -8.94 11.66 -1.56
C ALA A 92 -10.35 12.16 -1.95
N GLU A 93 -10.69 13.40 -1.58
CA GLU A 93 -11.95 14.06 -1.93
C GLU A 93 -12.14 14.26 -3.45
N THR A 94 -11.08 14.11 -4.25
CA THR A 94 -11.20 14.09 -5.72
C THR A 94 -11.76 12.77 -6.28
N GLY A 95 -11.96 11.75 -5.43
CA GLY A 95 -12.38 10.41 -5.84
C GLY A 95 -11.25 9.55 -6.42
N ILE A 96 -10.01 10.03 -6.38
CA ILE A 96 -8.87 9.37 -7.05
C ILE A 96 -8.56 7.97 -6.50
N ILE A 97 -8.86 7.67 -5.23
CA ILE A 97 -8.55 6.35 -4.64
C ILE A 97 -9.22 5.22 -5.43
N THR A 98 -10.48 5.40 -5.86
CA THR A 98 -11.18 4.42 -6.69
C THR A 98 -10.51 4.25 -8.06
N VAL A 99 -10.08 5.36 -8.67
CA VAL A 99 -9.33 5.33 -9.95
C VAL A 99 -8.03 4.56 -9.80
N LEU A 100 -7.25 4.84 -8.75
CA LEU A 100 -6.01 4.15 -8.42
C LEU A 100 -6.23 2.64 -8.25
N VAL A 101 -7.26 2.23 -7.52
CA VAL A 101 -7.58 0.81 -7.32
C VAL A 101 -7.90 0.12 -8.65
N ASN A 102 -8.66 0.76 -9.55
CA ASN A 102 -8.95 0.20 -10.87
C ASN A 102 -7.69 0.05 -11.73
N MET A 103 -6.77 1.01 -11.65
CA MET A 103 -5.51 0.99 -12.41
C MET A 103 -4.52 -0.08 -11.92
N LEU A 104 -4.73 -0.70 -10.74
CA LEU A 104 -3.97 -1.88 -10.32
C LEU A 104 -4.24 -3.11 -11.20
N ASP A 105 -5.37 -3.15 -11.92
CA ASP A 105 -5.69 -4.26 -12.83
C ASP A 105 -5.12 -4.03 -14.25
N SER A 106 -5.02 -2.79 -14.73
CA SER A 106 -4.70 -2.45 -16.14
C SER A 106 -3.38 -1.71 -16.36
N GLY A 107 -2.75 -1.17 -15.32
CA GLY A 107 -1.54 -0.35 -15.44
C GLY A 107 -0.27 -1.11 -15.85
N THR A 108 0.78 -0.38 -16.23
CA THR A 108 2.13 -0.95 -16.33
C THR A 108 2.68 -1.32 -14.96
N ALA A 109 3.71 -2.16 -14.88
CA ALA A 109 4.36 -2.51 -13.62
C ALA A 109 4.79 -1.27 -12.80
N SER A 110 5.43 -0.30 -13.46
CA SER A 110 5.80 0.97 -12.82
C SER A 110 4.59 1.79 -12.35
N THR A 111 3.53 1.85 -13.15
CA THR A 111 2.28 2.54 -12.76
C THR A 111 1.69 1.88 -11.52
N LYS A 112 1.55 0.56 -11.51
CA LYS A 112 1.06 -0.24 -10.37
C LYS A 112 1.92 -0.04 -9.12
N LYS A 113 3.25 0.03 -9.28
CA LYS A 113 4.18 0.35 -8.18
C LYS A 113 3.86 1.71 -7.56
N TYR A 114 3.77 2.79 -8.34
CA TYR A 114 3.48 4.12 -7.81
C TYR A 114 2.08 4.23 -7.19
N ILE A 115 1.10 3.56 -7.81
CA ILE A 115 -0.26 3.45 -7.25
C ILE A 115 -0.22 2.76 -5.89
N ALA A 116 0.43 1.60 -5.79
CA ALA A 116 0.53 0.87 -4.54
C ALA A 116 1.27 1.65 -3.45
N VAL A 117 2.29 2.44 -3.81
CA VAL A 117 2.93 3.39 -2.88
C VAL A 117 1.92 4.43 -2.38
N SER A 118 1.12 5.04 -3.26
CA SER A 118 0.12 6.02 -2.87
C SER A 118 -0.95 5.42 -1.94
N LEU A 119 -1.46 4.23 -2.29
CA LEU A 119 -2.42 3.47 -1.47
C LEU A 119 -1.84 3.06 -0.11
N ARG A 120 -0.56 2.69 -0.05
CA ARG A 120 0.13 2.45 1.22
C ARG A 120 0.15 3.70 2.09
N GLN A 121 0.60 4.83 1.56
CA GLN A 121 0.73 6.06 2.34
C GLN A 121 -0.63 6.55 2.85
N PHE A 122 -1.68 6.41 2.05
CA PHE A 122 -3.06 6.60 2.49
C PHE A 122 -3.42 5.67 3.66
N SER A 123 -3.20 4.37 3.50
CA SER A 123 -3.56 3.35 4.49
C SER A 123 -2.78 3.47 5.82
N GLU A 124 -1.55 3.99 5.78
CA GLU A 124 -0.75 4.31 6.98
C GLU A 124 -1.50 5.26 7.94
N SER A 125 -2.33 6.16 7.41
CA SER A 125 -3.14 7.10 8.21
C SER A 125 -4.48 6.50 8.68
N SER A 126 -4.92 5.37 8.12
CA SER A 126 -6.28 4.86 8.33
C SER A 126 -6.63 4.57 9.78
N ASN A 127 -5.70 4.01 10.55
CA ASN A 127 -5.96 3.69 11.95
C ASN A 127 -6.24 4.95 12.79
N GLY A 128 -5.47 6.02 12.58
CA GLY A 128 -5.64 7.28 13.30
C GLY A 128 -6.88 8.08 12.87
N LEU A 129 -7.34 7.86 11.63
CA LEU A 129 -8.48 8.57 11.03
C LEU A 129 -9.82 7.79 11.12
N SER A 130 -9.76 6.54 11.57
CA SER A 130 -10.95 5.74 11.87
C SER A 130 -11.75 6.37 13.01
N ARG A 131 -13.01 6.72 12.77
CA ARG A 131 -13.85 7.37 13.81
C ARG A 131 -14.46 6.32 14.73
N PRO A 132 -14.53 6.53 16.04
CA PRO A 132 -15.17 5.57 16.93
C PRO A 132 -16.66 5.38 16.58
N VAL A 133 -17.17 4.16 16.69
CA VAL A 133 -18.61 3.90 16.57
C VAL A 133 -19.27 4.40 17.85
N GLU A 134 -20.05 5.48 17.76
CA GLU A 134 -20.84 5.99 18.88
C GLU A 134 -21.96 4.99 19.24
N ARG A 135 -21.74 4.19 20.27
CA ARG A 135 -22.81 3.38 20.85
C ARG A 135 -23.71 4.29 21.66
N LYS A 136 -24.82 4.75 21.08
CA LYS A 136 -25.91 5.35 21.85
C LYS A 136 -26.43 4.28 22.81
N LEU A 137 -26.01 4.33 24.07
CA LEU A 137 -26.60 3.60 25.19
C LEU A 137 -28.01 4.15 25.43
N ASN A 138 -28.96 3.80 24.55
CA ASN A 138 -30.36 4.01 24.82
C ASN A 138 -30.76 3.03 25.92
N LEU A 139 -30.73 3.51 27.16
CA LEU A 139 -31.09 2.79 28.38
C LEU A 139 -32.57 2.31 28.40
N PHE A 140 -33.35 2.56 27.33
CA PHE A 140 -34.81 2.34 27.28
C PHE A 140 -35.37 1.83 25.94
N ALA A 141 -34.58 1.25 25.03
CA ALA A 141 -35.11 0.80 23.73
C ALA A 141 -34.93 -0.71 23.49
N CYS A 142 -36.04 -1.45 23.60
CA CYS A 142 -36.18 -2.88 23.29
C CYS A 142 -36.33 -3.13 21.77
N CYS A 143 -35.48 -2.53 20.94
CA CYS A 143 -35.55 -2.67 19.48
C CYS A 143 -34.18 -3.04 18.90
N ILE A 144 -34.12 -4.20 18.26
CA ILE A 144 -32.95 -4.78 17.61
C ILE A 144 -32.62 -3.95 16.35
N GLY A 145 -31.89 -2.85 16.51
CA GLY A 145 -31.11 -2.29 15.43
C GLY A 145 -29.84 -3.13 15.28
N SER A 146 -29.49 -3.55 14.06
CA SER A 146 -28.19 -4.18 13.81
C SER A 146 -27.10 -3.24 14.34
N PRO A 147 -26.17 -3.69 15.19
CA PRO A 147 -25.10 -2.83 15.65
C PRO A 147 -24.35 -2.31 14.43
N ASP A 148 -24.10 -1.00 14.35
CA ASP A 148 -23.20 -0.44 13.34
C ASP A 148 -21.88 -1.21 13.46
N THR A 149 -21.66 -2.15 12.54
CA THR A 149 -20.48 -2.97 12.53
C THR A 149 -19.37 -2.10 11.99
N GLY A 150 -18.58 -1.52 12.90
CA GLY A 150 -17.37 -0.79 12.52
C GLY A 150 -16.47 -1.63 11.62
N CYS A 151 -15.57 -0.97 10.90
CA CYS A 151 -14.63 -1.54 9.96
C CYS A 151 -14.01 -2.83 10.51
N ALA A 152 -14.00 -3.89 9.69
CA ALA A 152 -13.49 -5.19 10.12
C ALA A 152 -12.02 -5.15 10.57
N VAL A 153 -11.24 -4.16 10.10
CA VAL A 153 -9.83 -3.94 10.48
C VAL A 153 -9.72 -2.90 11.61
N HIS A 154 -10.25 -1.70 11.38
CA HIS A 154 -10.01 -0.54 12.25
C HIS A 154 -11.06 -0.33 13.35
N THR A 155 -12.12 -1.14 13.38
CA THR A 155 -13.22 -1.14 14.39
C THR A 155 -14.08 0.12 14.49
N GLY A 156 -13.67 1.20 13.86
CA GLY A 156 -14.41 2.44 13.73
C GLY A 156 -15.10 2.58 12.38
N ILE A 157 -15.67 3.74 12.13
CA ILE A 157 -16.25 4.11 10.84
C ILE A 157 -15.10 4.48 9.91
N CYS A 158 -14.91 3.68 8.88
CA CYS A 158 -13.97 3.93 7.80
C CYS A 158 -14.71 4.31 6.52
N THR A 159 -14.09 5.17 5.74
CA THR A 159 -14.45 5.48 4.35
C THR A 159 -13.20 5.65 3.51
N THR A 160 -13.37 5.67 2.19
CA THR A 160 -12.32 6.00 1.23
C THR A 160 -11.84 7.43 1.36
N GLU A 161 -12.72 8.40 1.59
CA GLU A 161 -12.39 9.83 1.58
C GLU A 161 -11.88 10.34 2.92
N SER A 162 -12.35 9.80 4.04
CA SER A 162 -12.01 10.32 5.36
C SER A 162 -10.96 9.53 6.11
N SER A 163 -10.84 8.23 5.84
CA SER A 163 -9.88 7.35 6.52
C SER A 163 -8.99 6.58 5.55
N PHE A 164 -9.22 6.70 4.25
CA PHE A 164 -8.41 6.07 3.21
C PHE A 164 -8.27 4.54 3.34
N CYS A 165 -9.27 3.88 3.95
CA CYS A 165 -9.17 2.47 4.31
C CYS A 165 -9.16 1.58 3.06
N LEU A 166 -8.12 0.75 2.91
CA LEU A 166 -8.00 -0.18 1.79
C LEU A 166 -9.13 -1.21 1.69
N LEU A 167 -9.72 -1.60 2.83
CA LEU A 167 -10.85 -2.51 2.83
C LEU A 167 -12.08 -1.84 2.20
N GLU A 168 -12.42 -0.62 2.64
CA GLU A 168 -13.54 0.15 2.08
C GLU A 168 -13.30 0.53 0.61
N ALA A 169 -12.05 0.77 0.24
CA ALA A 169 -11.63 1.01 -1.14
C ALA A 169 -11.71 -0.22 -2.05
N ASN A 170 -12.02 -1.41 -1.52
CA ASN A 170 -11.93 -2.70 -2.23
C ASN A 170 -10.54 -2.98 -2.83
N ALA A 171 -9.48 -2.43 -2.24
CA ALA A 171 -8.13 -2.46 -2.79
C ALA A 171 -7.39 -3.78 -2.56
N ILE A 172 -7.85 -4.61 -1.61
CA ILE A 172 -7.13 -5.83 -1.18
C ILE A 172 -6.92 -6.80 -2.33
N LYS A 173 -7.98 -7.19 -3.05
CA LYS A 173 -7.87 -8.17 -4.14
C LYS A 173 -6.99 -7.65 -5.29
N PRO A 174 -7.17 -6.42 -5.80
CA PRO A 174 -6.26 -5.86 -6.81
C PRO A 174 -4.80 -5.84 -6.35
N LEU A 175 -4.51 -5.40 -5.12
CA LEU A 175 -3.16 -5.44 -4.56
C LEU A 175 -2.60 -6.88 -4.50
N VAL A 176 -3.41 -7.85 -4.07
CA VAL A 176 -3.03 -9.27 -4.03
C VAL A 176 -2.70 -9.81 -5.43
N LYS A 177 -3.40 -9.38 -6.48
CA LYS A 177 -3.07 -9.77 -7.86
C LYS A 177 -1.69 -9.25 -8.28
N VAL A 178 -1.33 -8.03 -7.90
CA VAL A 178 0.00 -7.46 -8.20
C VAL A 178 1.13 -8.31 -7.62
N LEU A 179 0.90 -9.04 -6.51
CA LEU A 179 1.90 -9.94 -5.94
C LEU A 179 2.26 -11.15 -6.82
N ASP A 180 1.45 -11.47 -7.84
CA ASP A 180 1.75 -12.52 -8.82
C ASP A 180 2.53 -12.00 -10.04
N GLU A 181 2.78 -10.70 -10.13
CA GLU A 181 3.45 -10.08 -11.28
C GLU A 181 4.97 -10.24 -11.22
N PRO A 182 5.66 -10.25 -12.38
CA PRO A 182 7.11 -10.46 -12.41
C PRO A 182 7.91 -9.26 -11.86
N ASP A 183 7.32 -8.06 -11.78
CA ASP A 183 8.03 -6.87 -11.32
C ASP A 183 8.12 -6.82 -9.79
N PHE A 184 9.32 -7.03 -9.26
CA PHE A 184 9.53 -7.02 -7.81
C PHE A 184 9.26 -5.66 -7.16
N GLY A 185 9.41 -4.56 -7.90
CA GLY A 185 9.12 -3.22 -7.39
C GLY A 185 7.63 -3.01 -7.12
N ALA A 186 6.77 -3.43 -8.05
CA ALA A 186 5.33 -3.41 -7.93
C ALA A 186 4.85 -4.38 -6.84
N CYS A 187 5.37 -5.62 -6.83
CA CYS A 187 5.10 -6.59 -5.78
C CYS A 187 5.40 -6.05 -4.39
N GLU A 188 6.53 -5.35 -4.22
CA GLU A 188 6.92 -4.83 -2.92
C GLU A 188 6.07 -3.66 -2.48
N ALA A 189 5.79 -2.72 -3.38
CA ALA A 189 4.89 -1.61 -3.07
C ALA A 189 3.49 -2.13 -2.70
N SER A 190 3.01 -3.17 -3.39
CA SER A 190 1.73 -3.81 -3.09
C SER A 190 1.75 -4.54 -1.75
N LEU A 191 2.81 -5.29 -1.46
CA LEU A 191 3.00 -5.96 -0.18
C LEU A 191 3.01 -4.93 0.96
N ASP A 192 3.78 -3.85 0.81
CA ASP A 192 3.83 -2.77 1.80
C ASP A 192 2.44 -2.16 2.05
N ALA A 193 1.64 -1.94 1.01
CA ALA A 193 0.27 -1.46 1.15
C ALA A 193 -0.60 -2.45 1.95
N LEU A 194 -0.56 -3.74 1.63
CA LEU A 194 -1.31 -4.78 2.35
C LEU A 194 -0.87 -4.90 3.81
N LEU A 195 0.42 -4.74 4.11
CA LEU A 195 0.98 -4.87 5.46
C LEU A 195 0.57 -3.75 6.41
N THR A 196 0.05 -2.62 5.89
CA THR A 196 -0.56 -1.58 6.74
C THR A 196 -1.73 -2.11 7.56
N LEU A 197 -2.46 -3.12 7.05
CA LEU A 197 -3.63 -3.71 7.72
C LEU A 197 -3.27 -4.61 8.89
N VAL A 198 -2.02 -5.06 9.01
CA VAL A 198 -1.53 -5.95 10.08
C VAL A 198 -0.49 -5.29 10.98
N ASN A 199 -0.46 -3.97 11.00
CA ASN A 199 0.38 -3.23 11.94
C ASN A 199 -0.25 -3.22 13.35
N GLY A 200 0.57 -3.08 14.39
CA GLY A 200 0.13 -2.92 15.78
C GLY A 200 -1.06 -3.79 16.22
N GLU A 201 -2.10 -3.12 16.71
CA GLU A 201 -3.33 -3.72 17.25
C GLU A 201 -4.24 -4.34 16.16
N GLN A 202 -4.03 -3.99 14.89
CA GLN A 202 -4.82 -4.50 13.77
C GLN A 202 -4.41 -5.92 13.37
N LEU A 203 -3.27 -6.44 13.85
CA LEU A 203 -2.69 -7.73 13.42
C LEU A 203 -3.71 -8.87 13.28
N LEU A 204 -4.54 -9.14 14.29
CA LEU A 204 -5.49 -10.27 14.25
C LEU A 204 -6.62 -10.04 13.23
N LYS A 205 -7.22 -8.84 13.24
CA LYS A 205 -8.34 -8.46 12.38
C LYS A 205 -7.92 -8.29 10.93
N GLY A 206 -6.81 -7.60 10.72
CA GLY A 206 -6.13 -7.45 9.44
C GLY A 206 -5.76 -8.80 8.84
N SER A 207 -5.21 -9.73 9.63
CA SER A 207 -4.87 -11.07 9.12
C SER A 207 -6.11 -11.80 8.60
N LYS A 208 -7.26 -11.68 9.28
CA LYS A 208 -8.53 -12.29 8.82
C LYS A 208 -9.00 -11.70 7.50
N VAL A 209 -8.91 -10.38 7.36
CA VAL A 209 -9.28 -9.67 6.14
C VAL A 209 -8.31 -10.00 4.99
N LEU A 210 -7.01 -10.04 5.26
CA LEU A 210 -5.97 -10.45 4.30
C LEU A 210 -6.13 -11.92 3.88
N GLU A 211 -6.49 -12.81 4.80
CA GLU A 211 -6.81 -14.21 4.50
C GLU A 211 -8.01 -14.31 3.54
N GLY A 212 -9.11 -13.59 3.83
CA GLY A 212 -10.29 -13.54 2.96
C GLY A 212 -10.01 -12.98 1.57
N GLY A 213 -8.99 -12.13 1.44
CA GLY A 213 -8.48 -11.62 0.16
C GLY A 213 -7.46 -12.54 -0.53
N GLY A 214 -7.03 -13.64 0.11
CA GLY A 214 -5.99 -14.55 -0.41
C GLY A 214 -4.56 -14.04 -0.26
N ALA A 215 -4.33 -12.94 0.47
CA ALA A 215 -3.02 -12.30 0.58
C ALA A 215 -2.00 -13.18 1.33
N ILE A 216 -2.42 -13.87 2.41
CA ILE A 216 -1.51 -14.71 3.19
C ILE A 216 -0.97 -15.88 2.34
N ALA A 217 -1.82 -16.50 1.52
CA ALA A 217 -1.37 -17.53 0.58
C ALA A 217 -0.33 -17.01 -0.42
N LYS A 218 -0.47 -15.77 -0.91
CA LYS A 218 0.54 -15.14 -1.77
C LYS A 218 1.83 -14.84 -1.01
N MET A 219 1.74 -14.31 0.21
CA MET A 219 2.89 -14.11 1.08
C MET A 219 3.68 -15.41 1.29
N VAL A 220 3.00 -16.53 1.56
CA VAL A 220 3.69 -17.83 1.70
C VAL A 220 4.47 -18.21 0.43
N LYS A 221 3.93 -17.94 -0.77
CA LYS A 221 4.66 -18.16 -2.02
C LYS A 221 5.87 -17.24 -2.18
N LEU A 222 5.77 -15.99 -1.72
CA LEU A 222 6.86 -15.02 -1.77
C LEU A 222 8.06 -15.39 -0.87
N LEU A 223 7.92 -16.37 0.05
CA LEU A 223 9.06 -16.96 0.75
C LEU A 223 10.06 -17.64 -0.20
N SER A 224 9.65 -18.04 -1.41
CA SER A 224 10.55 -18.58 -2.44
C SER A 224 10.91 -17.55 -3.51
N SER A 225 10.61 -16.26 -3.28
CA SER A 225 10.95 -15.20 -4.24
C SER A 225 12.47 -15.07 -4.41
N PRO A 226 12.98 -14.88 -5.65
CA PRO A 226 14.39 -14.58 -5.87
C PRO A 226 14.77 -13.16 -5.41
N SER A 227 13.79 -12.29 -5.14
CA SER A 227 14.04 -10.98 -4.54
C SER A 227 14.20 -11.12 -3.02
N VAL A 228 15.44 -11.00 -2.55
CA VAL A 228 15.79 -11.04 -1.11
C VAL A 228 14.97 -10.04 -0.30
N ARG A 229 14.74 -8.83 -0.85
CA ARG A 229 13.97 -7.78 -0.19
C ARG A 229 12.50 -8.15 0.01
N LEU A 230 11.87 -8.76 -1.00
CA LEU A 230 10.50 -9.28 -0.90
C LEU A 230 10.43 -10.46 0.07
N GLN A 231 11.37 -11.39 -0.03
CA GLN A 231 11.46 -12.56 0.83
C GLN A 231 11.60 -12.14 2.31
N GLU A 232 12.47 -11.18 2.62
CA GLU A 232 12.68 -10.66 3.97
C GLU A 232 11.43 -9.96 4.54
N LYS A 233 10.82 -9.02 3.79
CA LYS A 233 9.58 -8.34 4.21
C LYS A 233 8.46 -9.35 4.49
N THR A 234 8.31 -10.32 3.60
CA THR A 234 7.30 -11.38 3.73
C THR A 234 7.56 -12.25 4.95
N LEU A 235 8.82 -12.63 5.17
CA LEU A 235 9.23 -13.44 6.31
C LEU A 235 8.89 -12.77 7.65
N VAL A 236 9.19 -11.48 7.78
CA VAL A 236 8.86 -10.70 9.00
C VAL A 236 7.34 -10.60 9.21
N ALA A 237 6.58 -10.40 8.14
CA ALA A 237 5.12 -10.37 8.24
C ALA A 237 4.54 -11.73 8.69
N LEU A 238 4.97 -12.82 8.05
CA LEU A 238 4.51 -14.16 8.37
C LEU A 238 4.93 -14.62 9.77
N GLU A 239 6.06 -14.15 10.29
CA GLU A 239 6.45 -14.42 11.69
C GLU A 239 5.38 -13.97 12.68
N ARG A 240 4.80 -12.78 12.46
CA ARG A 240 3.76 -12.22 13.32
C ARG A 240 2.41 -12.92 13.08
N ILE A 241 2.06 -13.15 11.81
CA ILE A 241 0.78 -13.77 11.41
C ILE A 241 0.69 -15.23 11.91
N PHE A 242 1.78 -16.00 11.81
CA PHE A 242 1.81 -17.42 12.22
C PHE A 242 1.84 -17.64 13.73
N ARG A 243 1.83 -16.57 14.54
CA ARG A 243 1.51 -16.71 15.98
C ARG A 243 0.06 -17.13 16.21
N SER A 244 -0.83 -16.88 15.24
CA SER A 244 -2.18 -17.43 15.26
C SER A 244 -2.16 -18.93 14.90
N PRO A 245 -2.71 -19.82 15.75
CA PRO A 245 -2.79 -21.25 15.48
C PRO A 245 -3.49 -21.59 14.16
N GLU A 246 -4.51 -20.80 13.79
CA GLU A 246 -5.27 -20.96 12.54
C GLU A 246 -4.36 -20.89 11.31
N TYR A 247 -3.60 -19.80 11.17
CA TYR A 247 -2.74 -19.60 10.00
C TYR A 247 -1.51 -20.51 10.03
N LYS A 248 -0.94 -20.75 11.22
CA LYS A 248 0.12 -21.75 11.41
C LYS A 248 -0.32 -23.11 10.87
N GLN A 249 -1.48 -23.62 11.30
CA GLN A 249 -1.96 -24.94 10.92
C GLN A 249 -2.28 -24.98 9.41
N LYS A 250 -2.93 -23.95 8.89
CA LYS A 250 -3.32 -23.86 7.49
C LYS A 250 -2.13 -23.85 6.53
N TYR A 251 -1.07 -23.11 6.85
CA TYR A 251 0.04 -22.87 5.93
C TYR A 251 1.31 -23.65 6.24
N LYS A 252 1.34 -24.47 7.32
CA LYS A 252 2.51 -25.27 7.73
C LYS A 252 3.16 -26.01 6.56
N ALA A 253 2.39 -26.81 5.82
CA ALA A 253 2.91 -27.65 4.75
C ALA A 253 3.53 -26.82 3.61
N SER A 254 2.89 -25.72 3.22
CA SER A 254 3.37 -24.84 2.14
C SER A 254 4.54 -23.95 2.54
N ALA A 255 4.66 -23.58 3.82
CA ALA A 255 5.71 -22.68 4.30
C ALA A 255 6.99 -23.43 4.73
N GLN A 256 6.90 -24.71 5.09
CA GLN A 256 8.02 -25.45 5.69
C GLN A 256 9.28 -25.47 4.82
N MET A 257 9.17 -25.91 3.55
CA MET A 257 10.35 -26.02 2.70
C MET A 257 11.00 -24.66 2.38
N PRO A 258 10.25 -23.61 1.97
CA PRO A 258 10.82 -22.28 1.79
C PRO A 258 11.54 -21.74 3.04
N LEU A 259 10.98 -21.98 4.23
CA LEU A 259 11.61 -21.55 5.48
C LEU A 259 12.91 -22.32 5.76
N VAL A 260 12.98 -23.62 5.48
CA VAL A 260 14.22 -24.42 5.59
C VAL A 260 15.29 -23.91 4.60
N GLU A 261 14.91 -23.55 3.39
CA GLU A 261 15.85 -22.98 2.43
C GLU A 261 16.41 -21.63 2.92
N ILE A 262 15.57 -20.77 3.49
CA ILE A 262 15.99 -19.50 4.09
C ILE A 262 16.94 -19.72 5.28
N THR A 263 16.69 -20.70 6.15
CA THR A 263 17.61 -20.98 7.29
C THR A 263 18.98 -21.45 6.82
N GLN A 264 19.07 -22.10 5.65
CA GLN A 264 20.35 -22.54 5.08
C GLN A 264 21.08 -21.41 4.35
N ARG A 265 20.36 -20.62 3.53
CA ARG A 265 20.96 -19.73 2.52
C ARG A 265 20.75 -18.23 2.76
N GLY A 266 19.84 -17.84 3.64
CA GLY A 266 19.49 -16.44 3.91
C GLY A 266 20.60 -15.65 4.65
N SER A 267 20.40 -14.35 4.81
CA SER A 267 21.23 -13.52 5.69
C SER A 267 21.08 -13.94 7.16
N SER A 268 22.01 -13.54 8.04
CA SER A 268 21.94 -13.89 9.47
C SER A 268 20.60 -13.49 10.12
N GLY A 269 20.07 -12.31 9.78
CA GLY A 269 18.76 -11.84 10.22
C GLY A 269 17.63 -12.74 9.71
N MET A 270 17.61 -13.03 8.41
CA MET A 270 16.57 -13.89 7.80
C MET A 270 16.61 -15.32 8.35
N LYS A 271 17.80 -15.89 8.57
CA LYS A 271 17.97 -17.21 9.19
C LYS A 271 17.33 -17.26 10.58
N SER A 272 17.57 -16.24 11.40
CA SER A 272 16.98 -16.15 12.74
C SER A 272 15.45 -16.09 12.70
N VAL A 273 14.88 -15.25 11.82
CA VAL A 273 13.42 -15.14 11.70
C VAL A 273 12.81 -16.44 11.16
N ALA A 274 13.40 -17.05 10.13
CA ALA A 274 12.91 -18.31 9.58
C ALA A 274 12.94 -19.45 10.60
N ALA A 275 14.00 -19.55 11.42
CA ALA A 275 14.09 -20.52 12.51
C ALA A 275 12.98 -20.30 13.55
N LYS A 276 12.68 -19.05 13.93
CA LYS A 276 11.56 -18.73 14.83
C LYS A 276 10.22 -19.19 14.25
N ILE A 277 10.00 -18.97 12.96
CA ILE A 277 8.77 -19.46 12.31
C ILE A 277 8.72 -20.99 12.30
N LEU A 278 9.82 -21.69 11.98
CA LEU A 278 9.84 -23.16 12.01
C LEU A 278 9.59 -23.73 13.41
N ALA A 279 10.10 -23.07 14.46
CA ALA A 279 9.77 -23.38 15.84
C ALA A 279 8.27 -23.14 16.10
N HIS A 280 7.74 -21.98 15.68
CA HIS A 280 6.29 -21.72 15.75
C HIS A 280 5.50 -22.79 15.03
N LEU A 281 5.93 -23.33 13.89
CA LEU A 281 5.22 -24.37 13.13
C LEU A 281 5.30 -25.78 13.79
N ASN A 282 5.97 -25.92 14.95
CA ASN A 282 6.32 -27.21 15.55
C ASN A 282 7.03 -28.13 14.54
N VAL A 283 7.94 -27.57 13.74
CA VAL A 283 8.79 -28.32 12.80
C VAL A 283 10.18 -28.53 13.42
N LEU A 284 10.64 -27.59 14.25
CA LEU A 284 11.79 -27.77 15.13
C LEU A 284 11.26 -28.17 16.51
N HIS A 285 11.76 -29.28 17.06
CA HIS A 285 11.59 -29.55 18.50
C HIS A 285 12.37 -28.49 19.29
N GLU A 286 11.85 -28.03 20.44
CA GLU A 286 12.44 -27.00 21.33
C GLU A 286 13.84 -27.34 21.89
N GLN A 287 14.53 -28.34 21.36
CA GLN A 287 15.90 -28.69 21.71
C GLN A 287 16.77 -28.62 20.46
N SER A 288 17.20 -27.41 20.12
CA SER A 288 18.33 -27.21 19.22
C SER A 288 19.03 -25.93 19.68
N SER A 289 19.94 -26.12 20.62
CA SER A 289 20.98 -25.15 20.98
C SER A 289 21.85 -24.88 19.74
N PHE A 290 21.39 -23.97 18.88
CA PHE A 290 22.21 -23.28 17.90
C PHE A 290 22.04 -21.78 18.11
N PHE A 291 22.42 -21.36 19.32
CA PHE A 291 22.97 -20.04 19.63
C PHE A 291 24.24 -20.27 20.42
#